data_AF-W2TE99-F1
#
_entry.id   AF-W2TE99-F1
#
_cell.length_a   1.000
_cell.length_b   1.000
_cell.length_c   1.000
_cell.angle_alpha   90.00
_cell.angle_beta   90.00
_cell.angle_gamma   90.00
#
_symmetry.space_group_name_H-M   'P 1'
#
loop_
_entity.id
_entity.type
_entity.pdbx_description
1 polymer ?
#
loop_
_entity_poly.entity_id
_entity_poly.type
_entity_poly.pdbx_seq_one_letter_code
_entity_poly.pdbx_strand_id
1 'polypeptide(L)'
;MDIDIVADQIRLWEDERKRLNFMEATLYSAFEGDSEFIGVRDFSLREGILLWADNDKKLIIVSDEGHEKVRAWWKANKASM
;
A
#
# COMPACT_ATOMS: atom_id res chain seq x y z
N MET A 1 -23.68 -18.87 -32.46
CA MET A 1 -23.15 -17.51 -32.62
C MET A 1 -24.15 -16.61 -31.92
N ASP A 2 -23.96 -16.38 -30.61
CA ASP A 2 -24.69 -15.40 -29.75
C ASP A 2 -24.48 -15.69 -28.24
N ILE A 3 -24.04 -16.91 -27.87
CA ILE A 3 -23.71 -17.25 -26.48
C ILE A 3 -22.49 -16.48 -25.95
N ASP A 4 -21.50 -16.22 -26.81
CA ASP A 4 -20.25 -15.57 -26.40
C ASP A 4 -20.48 -14.10 -25.99
N ILE A 5 -21.40 -13.40 -26.65
CA ILE A 5 -21.71 -11.98 -26.37
C ILE A 5 -22.38 -11.84 -25.00
N VAL A 6 -23.32 -12.72 -24.67
CA VAL A 6 -24.02 -12.70 -23.38
C VAL A 6 -23.07 -13.03 -22.23
N ALA A 7 -22.19 -14.03 -22.42
CA ALA A 7 -21.19 -14.39 -21.43
C ALA A 7 -20.21 -13.23 -21.14
N ASP A 8 -19.76 -12.52 -22.18
CA ASP A 8 -18.87 -11.36 -22.03
C ASP A 8 -19.54 -10.22 -21.27
N GLN A 9 -20.81 -9.91 -21.56
CA GLN A 9 -21.54 -8.85 -20.84
C GLN A 9 -21.71 -9.19 -19.35
N ILE A 10 -21.96 -10.46 -19.01
CA ILE A 10 -22.03 -10.91 -17.61
C ILE A 10 -20.67 -10.74 -16.93
N ARG A 11 -19.58 -11.11 -17.62
CA ARG A 11 -18.21 -10.95 -17.09
C ARG A 11 -17.87 -9.50 -16.81
N LEU A 12 -18.20 -8.59 -17.73
CA LEU A 12 -17.98 -7.16 -17.55
C LEU A 12 -18.76 -6.61 -16.35
N TRP A 13 -20.01 -7.05 -16.16
CA TRP A 13 -20.81 -6.67 -15.00
C TRP A 13 -20.26 -7.22 -13.68
N GLU A 14 -19.72 -8.44 -13.70
CA GLU A 14 -19.03 -8.97 -12.53
C GLU A 14 -17.75 -8.20 -12.20
N ASP A 15 -16.93 -7.89 -13.20
CA ASP A 15 -15.71 -7.09 -13.04
C ASP A 15 -16.05 -5.67 -12.54
N GLU A 16 -17.15 -5.09 -13.03
CA GLU A 16 -17.69 -3.80 -12.58
C GLU A 16 -18.04 -3.81 -11.09
N ARG A 17 -18.75 -4.86 -10.65
CA ARG A 17 -19.08 -5.05 -9.24
C ARG A 17 -17.85 -5.29 -8.36
N LYS A 18 -16.77 -5.85 -8.93
CA LYS A 18 -15.52 -6.18 -8.24
C LYS A 18 -14.43 -5.11 -8.37
N ARG A 19 -14.77 -3.90 -8.83
CA ARG A 19 -13.79 -2.80 -9.00
C ARG A 19 -13.08 -2.39 -7.71
N LEU A 20 -13.76 -2.46 -6.58
CA LEU A 20 -13.23 -2.00 -5.30
C LEU A 20 -12.69 -3.17 -4.49
N ASN A 21 -11.43 -3.07 -4.11
CA ASN A 21 -10.81 -3.96 -3.14
C ASN A 21 -10.65 -3.19 -1.82
N PHE A 22 -11.19 -3.77 -0.75
CA PHE A 22 -11.07 -3.22 0.60
C PHE A 22 -9.98 -3.98 1.35
N MET A 23 -9.16 -3.24 2.08
CA MET A 23 -8.07 -3.79 2.88
C MET A 23 -7.81 -2.88 4.06
N GLU A 24 -7.52 -3.48 5.20
CA GLU A 24 -7.05 -2.76 6.39
C GLU A 24 -5.59 -2.36 6.21
N ALA A 25 -5.30 -1.10 6.55
CA ALA A 25 -4.01 -0.49 6.27
C ALA A 25 -3.71 0.63 7.27
N THR A 26 -2.42 0.92 7.44
CA THR A 26 -1.95 2.04 8.24
C THR A 26 -1.37 3.13 7.35
N LEU A 27 -1.78 4.38 7.58
CA LEU A 27 -1.22 5.57 6.95
C LEU A 27 -0.12 6.17 7.84
N TYR A 28 1.08 6.32 7.27
CA TYR A 28 2.15 7.14 7.81
C TYR A 28 2.20 8.48 7.06
N SER A 29 2.37 9.55 7.84
CA SER A 29 2.43 10.93 7.37
C SER A 29 3.20 11.77 8.39
N ALA A 30 3.37 13.07 8.12
CA ALA A 30 4.00 14.02 9.03
C ALA A 30 5.44 13.64 9.45
N PHE A 31 6.20 13.08 8.52
CA PHE A 31 7.62 12.78 8.71
C PHE A 31 8.43 14.05 9.01
N GLU A 32 9.39 13.96 9.92
CA GLU A 32 10.26 15.07 10.34
C GLU A 32 11.21 15.51 9.21
N GLY A 33 11.54 14.61 8.28
CA GLY A 33 12.42 14.92 7.15
C GLY A 33 12.38 13.89 6.02
N ASP A 34 13.09 14.20 4.93
CA ASP A 34 13.17 13.34 3.75
C ASP A 34 13.82 11.99 4.05
N SER A 35 14.85 11.98 4.90
CA SER A 35 15.57 10.76 5.31
C SER A 35 14.62 9.75 5.97
N GLU A 36 13.76 10.21 6.89
CA GLU A 36 12.77 9.37 7.56
C GLU A 36 11.75 8.82 6.56
N PHE A 37 11.18 9.69 5.72
CA PHE A 37 10.21 9.28 4.70
C PHE A 37 10.80 8.22 3.75
N ILE A 38 11.99 8.49 3.20
CA ILE A 38 12.68 7.58 2.28
C ILE A 38 13.01 6.25 2.98
N GLY A 39 13.51 6.32 4.21
CA GLY A 39 13.84 5.14 5.01
C GLY A 39 12.63 4.22 5.22
N VAL A 40 11.51 4.77 5.70
CA VAL A 40 10.28 3.99 5.90
C VAL A 40 9.75 3.44 4.57
N ARG A 41 9.73 4.26 3.51
CA ARG A 41 9.25 3.84 2.18
C ARG A 41 10.06 2.68 1.62
N ASP A 42 11.38 2.80 1.63
CA ASP A 42 12.29 1.83 1.03
C ASP A 42 12.36 0.54 1.86
N PHE A 43 12.21 0.63 3.19
CA PHE A 43 12.00 -0.53 4.04
C PHE A 43 10.68 -1.24 3.69
N SER A 44 9.56 -0.52 3.67
CA SER A 44 8.24 -1.09 3.38
C SER A 44 8.16 -1.73 1.99
N LEU A 45 8.80 -1.12 0.98
CA LEU A 45 8.88 -1.67 -0.37
C LEU A 45 9.65 -3.00 -0.39
N ARG A 46 10.81 -3.05 0.28
CA ARG A 46 11.68 -4.23 0.33
C ARG A 46 11.02 -5.40 1.06
N GLU A 47 10.29 -5.11 2.14
CA GLU A 47 9.56 -6.10 2.92
C GLU A 47 8.24 -6.56 2.26
N GLY A 48 7.87 -5.96 1.11
CA GLY A 48 6.63 -6.30 0.39
C GLY A 48 5.35 -5.88 1.12
N ILE A 49 5.44 -4.94 2.06
CA ILE A 49 4.30 -4.45 2.86
C ILE A 49 3.80 -3.07 2.43
N LEU A 50 4.50 -2.41 1.50
CA LEU A 50 4.08 -1.13 0.92
C LEU A 50 2.86 -1.34 0.01
N LEU A 51 1.75 -0.68 0.35
CA LEU A 51 0.55 -0.69 -0.47
C LEU A 51 0.52 0.48 -1.45
N TRP A 52 0.95 1.65 -0.98
CA TRP A 52 0.98 2.87 -1.77
C TRP A 52 1.89 3.92 -1.14
N ALA A 53 2.45 4.82 -1.96
CA ALA A 53 3.15 5.99 -1.48
C ALA A 53 2.94 7.20 -2.41
N ASP A 54 3.01 8.39 -1.84
CA ASP A 54 3.10 9.67 -2.53
C ASP A 54 4.34 10.41 -2.03
N ASN A 55 5.31 10.60 -2.92
CA ASN A 55 6.59 11.21 -2.60
C ASN A 55 6.49 12.72 -2.37
N ASP A 56 5.57 13.40 -3.06
CA ASP A 56 5.43 14.86 -2.95
C ASP A 56 4.74 15.23 -1.63
N LYS A 57 3.70 14.46 -1.26
CA LYS A 57 2.97 14.64 0.01
C LYS A 57 3.61 13.91 1.19
N LYS A 58 4.63 13.09 0.93
CA LYS A 58 5.28 12.19 1.91
C LYS A 58 4.26 11.35 2.67
N LEU A 59 3.45 10.60 1.93
CA LEU A 59 2.47 9.67 2.48
C LEU A 59 2.90 8.24 2.16
N ILE A 60 2.73 7.35 3.13
CA ILE A 60 3.00 5.92 2.97
C ILE A 60 1.81 5.16 3.54
N ILE A 61 1.26 4.25 2.77
CA ILE A 61 0.25 3.30 3.22
C ILE A 61 0.89 1.91 3.21
N VAL A 62 0.85 1.23 4.36
CA VAL A 62 1.31 -0.15 4.51
C VAL A 62 0.15 -1.05 4.91
N SER A 63 0.28 -2.35 4.64
CA SER A 63 -0.68 -3.34 5.14
C SER A 63 -0.74 -3.33 6.66
N ASP A 64 -1.88 -3.73 7.24
CA ASP A 64 -2.04 -3.78 8.70
C ASP A 64 -0.95 -4.64 9.38
N GLU A 65 -0.66 -5.83 8.85
CA GLU A 65 0.45 -6.68 9.31
C GLU A 65 1.83 -6.00 9.18
N GLY A 66 1.99 -5.11 8.20
CA GLY A 66 3.20 -4.34 7.97
C GLY A 66 3.47 -3.29 9.04
N HIS A 67 2.43 -2.80 9.74
CA HIS A 67 2.55 -1.77 10.76
C HIS A 67 3.55 -2.16 11.87
N GLU A 68 3.45 -3.39 12.38
CA GLU A 68 4.36 -3.87 13.42
C GLU A 68 5.81 -3.97 12.94
N LYS A 69 6.02 -4.39 11.68
CA LYS A 69 7.36 -4.46 11.08
C LYS A 69 7.98 -3.07 10.98
N VAL A 70 7.23 -2.07 10.53
CA VAL A 70 7.69 -0.68 10.46
C VAL A 70 8.00 -0.15 11.86
N ARG A 71 7.16 -0.43 12.86
CA ARG A 71 7.44 -0.03 14.25
C ARG A 71 8.73 -0.65 14.80
N ALA A 72 8.95 -1.93 14.57
CA ALA A 72 10.15 -2.63 15.01
C ALA A 72 11.41 -2.08 14.31
N TRP A 73 11.35 -1.92 12.99
CA TRP A 73 12.44 -1.35 12.20
C TRP A 73 12.77 0.08 12.62
N TRP A 74 11.75 0.93 12.82
CA TRP A 74 11.94 2.32 13.25
C TRP A 74 12.67 2.41 14.58
N LYS A 75 12.26 1.60 15.57
CA LYS A 75 12.93 1.55 16.88
C LYS A 75 14.41 1.14 16.77
N ALA A 76 14.73 0.20 15.87
CA ALA A 76 16.10 -0.26 15.66
C ALA A 76 16.97 0.77 14.92
N ASN A 77 16.39 1.59 14.05
CA ASN A 77 17.14 2.49 13.16
C ASN A 77 17.09 3.97 13.56
N LYS A 78 16.23 4.37 14.52
CA LYS A 78 16.08 5.77 14.96
C LYS A 78 17.40 6.43 15.40
N ALA A 79 18.34 5.66 15.95
CA ALA A 79 19.64 6.19 16.39
C ALA A 79 20.65 6.44 15.25
N SER A 80 20.38 5.92 14.05
CA SER A 80 21.29 5.92 12.91
C SER A 80 20.79 6.75 11.73
N MET A 81 19.66 7.45 11.89
CA MET A 81 18.97 8.19 10.84
C MET A 81 18.93 9.70 11.11
#